data_AF-A0A7W0XFP5-F1
#
_entry.id   AF-A0A7W0XFP5-F1
#
_cell.length_a   1.000
_cell.length_b   1.000
_cell.length_c   1.000
_cell.angle_alpha   90.00
_cell.angle_beta   90.00
_cell.angle_gamma   90.00
#
_symmetry.space_group_name_H-M   'P 1'
#
loop_
_entity.id
_entity.type
_entity.pdbx_description
1 polymer ?
#
loop_
_entity_poly.entity_id
_entity_poly.type
_entity_poly.pdbx_seq_one_letter_code
_entity_poly.pdbx_strand_id
1 'polypeptide(L)'
;MQVQCITRMKKETRQRRILSLIRAKPIGTQEELRSFLERAGLPATQSSVSRDLEELGVVKHHGHYTVPRANGAAARGLLSLNMAGESLIVARTEPGLASAVAVNIDGAAIEEIVGTLAGEDTIFIAVNDRKAQRAAIKKVWELFG
;
A
#
# COMPACT_ATOMS: atom_id res chain seq x y z
N MET A 1 18.03 -0.52 -34.55
CA MET A 1 18.38 -0.81 -33.14
C MET A 1 18.41 0.45 -32.25
N GLN A 2 19.00 1.59 -32.67
CA GLN A 2 19.12 2.81 -31.84
C GLN A 2 17.80 3.50 -31.45
N VAL A 3 16.79 3.55 -32.34
CA VAL A 3 15.51 4.24 -32.08
C VAL A 3 14.71 3.61 -30.94
N GLN A 4 14.71 2.28 -30.85
CA GLN A 4 13.95 1.53 -29.84
C GLN A 4 14.55 1.70 -28.43
N CYS A 5 15.87 1.83 -28.32
CA CYS A 5 16.55 2.16 -27.07
C CYS A 5 16.19 3.57 -26.57
N ILE A 6 16.17 4.57 -27.46
CA ILE A 6 15.82 5.97 -27.09
C ILE A 6 14.39 6.05 -26.56
N THR A 7 13.44 5.38 -27.21
CA THR A 7 12.04 5.35 -26.77
C THR A 7 11.88 4.69 -25.40
N ARG A 8 12.64 3.61 -25.14
CA ARG A 8 12.67 2.93 -23.84
C ARG A 8 13.23 3.82 -22.73
N MET A 9 14.35 4.52 -22.96
CA MET A 9 14.92 5.45 -21.97
C MET A 9 13.97 6.62 -21.66
N LYS A 10 13.25 7.14 -22.66
CA LYS A 10 12.24 8.20 -22.46
C LYS A 10 11.08 7.71 -21.59
N LYS A 11 10.63 6.47 -21.80
CA LYS A 11 9.59 5.84 -20.99
C LYS A 11 10.02 5.63 -19.54
N GLU A 12 11.20 5.04 -19.31
CA GLU A 12 11.72 4.81 -17.95
C GLU A 12 11.89 6.13 -17.16
N THR A 13 12.41 7.17 -17.83
CA THR A 13 12.53 8.52 -17.24
C THR A 13 11.16 9.09 -16.86
N ARG A 14 10.17 8.95 -17.75
CA ARG A 14 8.80 9.41 -17.50
C ARG A 14 8.15 8.64 -16.35
N GLN A 15 8.27 7.32 -16.33
CA GLN A 15 7.73 6.48 -15.25
C GLN A 15 8.32 6.81 -13.88
N ARG A 16 9.65 7.02 -13.78
CA ARG A 16 10.28 7.50 -12.53
C ARG A 16 9.71 8.85 -12.10
N ARG A 17 9.48 9.77 -13.04
CA ARG A 17 8.90 11.07 -12.73
C ARG A 17 7.45 10.97 -12.27
N ILE A 18 6.64 10.10 -12.89
CA ILE A 18 5.26 9.81 -12.46
C ILE A 18 5.25 9.37 -11.00
N LEU A 19 6.07 8.37 -10.63
CA LEU A 19 6.15 7.89 -9.25
C LEU A 19 6.59 9.00 -8.27
N SER A 20 7.56 9.83 -8.66
CA SER A 20 8.02 10.96 -7.85
C SER A 20 6.91 12.00 -7.63
N LEU A 21 6.14 12.32 -8.67
CA LEU A 21 5.04 13.29 -8.59
C LEU A 21 3.89 12.79 -7.70
N ILE A 22 3.47 11.54 -7.90
CA ILE A 22 2.39 10.91 -7.13
C ILE A 22 2.74 10.79 -5.64
N ARG A 23 4.01 10.53 -5.31
CA ARG A 23 4.48 10.49 -3.92
C ARG A 23 4.59 11.87 -3.26
N ALA A 24 4.78 12.92 -4.06
CA ALA A 24 5.03 14.27 -3.54
C ALA A 24 3.74 15.08 -3.32
N LYS A 25 2.65 14.75 -4.01
CA LYS A 25 1.40 15.52 -3.95
C LYS A 25 0.18 14.70 -4.41
N PRO A 26 -1.01 15.03 -3.88
CA PRO A 26 -2.26 14.38 -4.30
C PRO A 26 -2.59 14.76 -5.74
N ILE A 27 -2.56 13.78 -6.66
CA ILE A 27 -2.90 13.98 -8.07
C ILE A 27 -4.12 13.13 -8.39
N GLY A 28 -5.22 13.74 -8.81
CA GLY A 28 -6.50 13.05 -8.98
C GLY A 28 -6.82 12.58 -10.40
N THR A 29 -6.16 13.16 -11.39
CA THR A 29 -6.49 12.95 -12.80
C THR A 29 -5.26 12.81 -13.68
N GLN A 30 -5.41 12.11 -14.80
CA GLN A 30 -4.32 11.97 -15.78
C GLN A 30 -3.97 13.31 -16.42
N GLU A 31 -4.93 14.24 -16.55
CA GLU A 31 -4.69 15.57 -17.10
C GLU A 31 -3.78 16.42 -16.20
N GLU A 32 -4.03 16.35 -14.89
CA GLU A 32 -3.18 16.98 -13.88
C GLU A 32 -1.77 16.37 -13.91
N LEU A 33 -1.66 15.03 -13.98
CA LEU A 33 -0.38 14.34 -14.07
C LEU A 33 0.40 14.74 -15.34
N ARG A 34 -0.29 14.82 -16.49
CA ARG A 34 0.28 15.29 -17.76
C ARG A 34 0.80 16.72 -17.66
N SER A 35 0.02 17.62 -17.06
CA SER A 35 0.41 19.02 -16.85
C SER A 35 1.71 19.13 -16.04
N PHE A 36 1.88 18.28 -15.01
CA PHE A 36 3.12 18.25 -14.23
C PHE A 36 4.30 17.64 -14.99
N LEU A 37 4.07 16.62 -15.81
CA LEU A 37 5.11 16.02 -16.66
C LEU A 37 5.59 17.01 -17.73
N GLU A 38 4.67 17.75 -18.35
CA GLU A 38 4.98 18.76 -19.36
C GLU A 38 5.83 19.91 -18.77
N ARG A 39 5.45 20.42 -17.59
CA ARG A 39 6.27 21.40 -16.85
C ARG A 39 7.66 20.87 -16.46
N ALA A 40 7.82 19.55 -16.39
CA ALA A 40 9.11 18.90 -16.13
C ALA A 40 9.89 18.55 -17.42
N GLY A 41 9.45 19.02 -18.59
CA GLY A 41 10.09 18.74 -19.88
C GLY A 41 9.85 17.31 -20.40
N LEU A 42 8.83 16.61 -19.90
CA LEU A 42 8.49 15.24 -20.26
C LEU A 42 7.08 15.16 -20.85
N PRO A 43 6.82 15.76 -22.04
CA PRO A 43 5.50 15.74 -22.64
C PRO A 43 5.02 14.31 -22.89
N ALA A 44 3.74 14.05 -22.58
CA ALA A 44 3.14 12.74 -22.69
C ALA A 44 1.67 12.85 -23.11
N THR A 45 1.23 11.90 -23.95
CA THR A 45 -0.18 11.76 -24.30
C THR A 45 -0.94 11.11 -23.16
N GLN A 46 -2.27 11.32 -23.11
CA GLN A 46 -3.14 10.62 -22.16
C GLN A 46 -2.96 9.09 -22.25
N SER A 47 -2.86 8.53 -23.46
CA SER A 47 -2.68 7.09 -23.64
C SER A 47 -1.33 6.58 -23.10
N SER A 48 -0.26 7.40 -23.21
CA SER A 48 1.05 7.06 -22.65
C SER A 48 1.00 7.05 -21.12
N VAL A 49 0.36 8.06 -20.53
CA VAL A 49 0.19 8.16 -19.07
C VAL A 49 -0.68 7.04 -18.53
N SER A 50 -1.78 6.67 -19.21
CA SER A 50 -2.63 5.55 -18.81
C SER A 50 -1.85 4.24 -18.75
N ARG A 51 -1.13 3.91 -19.82
CA ARG A 51 -0.30 2.69 -19.88
C ARG A 51 0.80 2.70 -18.83
N ASP A 52 1.46 3.83 -18.61
CA ASP A 52 2.49 3.92 -17.57
C ASP A 52 1.90 3.73 -16.16
N LEU A 53 0.72 4.27 -15.86
CA LEU A 53 0.05 4.07 -14.57
C LEU A 53 -0.28 2.59 -14.35
N GLU A 54 -0.83 1.93 -15.38
CA GLU A 54 -1.13 0.49 -15.36
C GLU A 54 0.13 -0.35 -15.14
N GLU A 55 1.19 -0.11 -15.92
CA GLU A 55 2.46 -0.83 -15.80
C GLU A 55 3.18 -0.60 -14.47
N LEU A 56 3.00 0.59 -13.87
CA LEU A 56 3.53 0.94 -12.56
C LEU A 56 2.67 0.41 -11.40
N GLY A 57 1.53 -0.21 -11.69
CA GLY A 57 0.58 -0.67 -10.69
C GLY A 57 -0.04 0.45 -9.86
N VAL A 58 -0.11 1.67 -10.39
CA VAL A 58 -0.68 2.82 -9.68
C VAL A 58 -2.19 2.69 -9.61
N VAL A 59 -2.75 2.90 -8.42
CA VAL A 59 -4.20 2.81 -8.15
C VAL A 59 -4.74 4.15 -7.66
N LYS A 60 -6.08 4.29 -7.59
CA LYS A 60 -6.73 5.50 -7.06
C LYS A 60 -7.28 5.23 -5.66
N HIS A 61 -6.92 6.07 -4.69
CA HIS A 61 -7.35 6.01 -3.29
C HIS A 61 -7.80 7.40 -2.82
N HIS A 62 -8.99 7.51 -2.22
CA HIS A 62 -9.64 8.79 -1.85
C HIS A 62 -9.54 9.89 -2.93
N GLY A 63 -9.77 9.53 -4.19
CA GLY A 63 -9.76 10.50 -5.29
C GLY A 63 -8.38 10.84 -5.87
N HIS A 64 -7.28 10.28 -5.34
CA HIS A 64 -5.91 10.55 -5.80
C HIS A 64 -5.14 9.28 -6.18
N TYR A 65 -4.19 9.39 -7.10
CA TYR A 65 -3.29 8.29 -7.45
C TYR A 65 -2.36 7.97 -6.28
N THR A 66 -2.09 6.69 -6.08
CA THR A 66 -1.15 6.16 -5.11
C THR A 66 -0.40 4.97 -5.68
N VAL A 67 0.85 4.80 -5.27
CA VAL A 67 1.68 3.66 -5.65
C VAL A 67 1.56 2.62 -4.54
N PRO A 68 0.95 1.45 -4.79
CA PRO A 68 0.98 0.34 -3.84
C PRO A 68 2.44 -0.01 -3.53
N ARG A 69 2.84 0.08 -2.26
CA ARG A 69 4.19 -0.31 -1.86
C ARG A 69 4.28 -1.84 -1.85
N ALA A 70 4.95 -2.40 -2.86
CA ALA A 70 5.43 -3.77 -2.80
C ALA A 70 6.62 -3.84 -1.81
N ASN A 71 6.33 -4.34 -0.61
CA ASN A 71 7.22 -4.88 0.43
C ASN A 71 8.32 -3.97 1.02
N GLY A 72 8.27 -3.80 2.34
CA GLY A 72 9.40 -3.35 3.17
C GLY A 72 9.15 -2.18 4.13
N ALA A 73 8.04 -1.44 3.97
CA ALA A 73 7.69 -0.30 4.84
C ALA A 73 6.17 -0.20 5.07
N ALA A 74 5.50 -1.35 5.20
CA ALA A 74 4.12 -1.46 5.69
C ALA A 74 4.02 -1.37 7.23
N ALA A 75 5.16 -1.23 7.92
CA ALA A 75 5.22 -0.53 9.20
C ALA A 75 4.86 0.94 8.90
N ARG A 76 3.69 1.48 9.22
CA ARG A 76 2.86 1.28 10.40
C ARG A 76 1.39 1.52 10.06
N GLY A 77 0.87 0.75 9.11
CA GLY A 77 -0.57 0.77 8.86
C GLY A 77 -1.36 0.40 10.12
N LEU A 78 -0.75 -0.32 11.08
CA LEU A 78 -1.33 -0.67 12.37
C LEU A 78 -1.24 0.50 13.38
N LEU A 79 -2.39 0.92 13.90
CA LEU A 79 -2.54 2.02 14.85
C LEU A 79 -2.74 1.55 16.29
N SER A 80 -3.48 0.46 16.50
CA SER A 80 -3.74 -0.07 17.84
C SER A 80 -4.13 -1.54 17.80
N LEU A 81 -3.90 -2.25 18.91
CA LEU A 81 -4.38 -3.61 19.17
C LEU A 81 -5.12 -3.62 20.51
N ASN A 82 -6.38 -4.01 20.50
CA ASN A 82 -7.20 -4.08 21.71
C ASN A 82 -7.77 -5.48 21.90
N MET A 83 -7.73 -6.01 23.13
CA MET A 83 -8.40 -7.25 23.46
C MET A 83 -9.91 -7.03 23.55
N ALA A 84 -10.69 -7.91 22.92
CA ALA A 84 -12.14 -7.96 23.02
C ALA A 84 -12.57 -9.37 23.48
N GLY A 85 -13.13 -9.49 24.69
CA GLY A 85 -13.44 -10.79 25.27
C GLY A 85 -12.19 -11.63 25.54
N GLU A 86 -12.25 -12.93 25.25
CA GLU A 86 -11.18 -13.90 25.52
C GLU A 86 -10.47 -14.42 24.27
N SER A 87 -11.13 -14.33 23.10
CA SER A 87 -10.67 -14.99 21.87
C SER A 87 -10.52 -14.03 20.68
N LEU A 88 -10.67 -12.72 20.88
CA LEU A 88 -10.63 -11.73 19.79
C LEU A 88 -9.70 -10.56 20.10
N ILE A 89 -8.85 -10.19 19.15
CA ILE A 89 -8.10 -8.93 19.15
C ILE A 89 -8.66 -8.07 18.03
N VAL A 90 -8.92 -6.80 18.32
CA VAL A 90 -9.35 -5.80 17.34
C VAL A 90 -8.15 -4.91 17.03
N ALA A 91 -7.68 -5.01 15.79
CA ALA A 91 -6.62 -4.14 15.26
C ALA A 91 -7.27 -2.95 14.54
N ARG A 92 -6.82 -1.74 14.82
CA ARG A 92 -7.15 -0.56 14.00
C ARG A 92 -5.99 -0.24 13.09
N THR A 93 -6.30 0.12 11.85
CA THR A 93 -5.32 0.50 10.85
C THR A 93 -5.59 1.88 10.29
N GLU A 94 -4.63 2.44 9.55
CA GLU A 94 -4.93 3.55 8.66
C GLU A 94 -6.03 3.14 7.65
N PRO A 95 -6.87 4.08 7.21
CA PRO A 95 -7.94 3.80 6.24
C PRO A 95 -7.41 3.10 4.98
N GLY A 96 -8.10 2.03 4.59
CA GLY A 96 -7.79 1.24 3.40
C GLY A 96 -6.60 0.28 3.55
N LEU A 97 -5.96 0.22 4.72
CA LEU A 97 -4.78 -0.64 4.94
C LEU A 97 -5.07 -1.94 5.67
N ALA A 98 -6.31 -2.19 6.13
CA ALA A 98 -6.61 -3.38 6.94
C ALA A 98 -6.23 -4.68 6.22
N SER A 99 -6.56 -4.84 4.93
CA SER A 99 -6.18 -6.04 4.18
C SER A 99 -4.67 -6.21 4.03
N ALA A 100 -3.93 -5.12 3.79
CA ALA A 100 -2.47 -5.18 3.66
C ALA A 100 -1.78 -5.53 4.99
N VAL A 101 -2.29 -5.00 6.10
CA VAL A 101 -1.81 -5.32 7.45
C VAL A 101 -2.15 -6.77 7.80
N ALA A 102 -3.35 -7.26 7.49
CA ALA A 102 -3.76 -8.63 7.74
C ALA A 102 -2.88 -9.64 6.99
N VAL A 103 -2.55 -9.40 5.71
CA VAL A 103 -1.64 -10.25 4.94
C VAL A 103 -0.26 -10.37 5.60
N ASN A 104 0.26 -9.29 6.18
CA ASN A 104 1.52 -9.33 6.93
C ASN A 104 1.40 -10.14 8.23
N ILE A 105 0.27 -10.02 8.94
CA ILE A 105 0.00 -10.79 10.16
C ILE A 105 -0.11 -12.28 9.84
N ASP A 106 -0.88 -12.65 8.83
CA ASP A 106 -1.07 -14.04 8.40
C ASP A 106 0.25 -14.65 7.92
N GLY A 107 1.03 -13.89 7.14
CA GLY A 107 2.33 -14.31 6.63
C GLY A 107 3.39 -14.53 7.71
N ALA A 108 3.23 -13.93 8.90
CA ALA A 108 4.12 -14.15 10.03
C ALA A 108 3.90 -15.49 10.75
N ALA A 109 2.80 -16.20 10.43
CA ALA A 109 2.47 -17.52 10.97
C ALA A 109 2.60 -17.59 12.50
N ILE A 110 2.06 -16.58 13.20
CA ILE A 110 2.06 -16.51 14.67
C ILE A 110 1.19 -17.64 15.23
N GLU A 111 1.79 -18.56 15.97
CA GLU A 111 1.14 -19.77 16.51
C GLU A 111 -0.14 -19.48 17.32
N GLU A 112 -0.18 -18.36 18.04
CA GLU A 112 -1.33 -17.98 18.86
C GLU A 112 -2.54 -17.49 18.06
N ILE A 113 -2.37 -17.17 16.77
CA ILE A 113 -3.43 -16.65 15.89
C ILE A 113 -4.10 -17.81 15.14
N VAL A 114 -5.41 -17.93 15.34
CA VAL A 114 -6.27 -18.89 14.62
C VAL A 114 -6.58 -18.38 13.21
N GLY A 115 -6.76 -17.07 13.05
CA GLY A 115 -6.97 -16.44 11.75
C GLY A 115 -7.31 -14.96 11.85
N THR A 116 -7.37 -14.28 10.70
CA THR A 116 -7.72 -12.86 10.61
C THR A 116 -8.88 -12.61 9.64
N LEU A 117 -9.62 -11.52 9.89
CA LEU A 117 -10.65 -10.98 8.98
C LEU A 117 -10.47 -9.47 8.88
N ALA A 118 -10.14 -9.00 7.69
CA ALA A 118 -9.91 -7.58 7.42
C ALA A 118 -11.19 -6.90 6.87
N GLY A 119 -11.49 -5.71 7.41
CA GLY A 119 -12.41 -4.74 6.82
C GLY A 119 -11.65 -3.66 6.04
N GLU A 120 -12.04 -2.40 6.19
CA GLU A 120 -11.37 -1.25 5.57
C GLU A 120 -10.23 -0.69 6.43
N ASP A 121 -10.51 -0.43 7.71
CA ASP A 121 -9.59 0.19 8.68
C ASP A 121 -9.50 -0.60 10.01
N THR A 122 -10.08 -1.81 10.01
CA THR A 122 -10.24 -2.65 11.19
C THR A 122 -9.99 -4.11 10.82
N ILE A 123 -9.27 -4.83 11.66
CA ILE A 123 -8.99 -6.26 11.51
C ILE A 123 -9.43 -6.98 12.78
N PHE A 124 -10.14 -8.09 12.60
CA PHE A 124 -10.43 -9.03 13.66
C PHE A 124 -9.40 -10.16 13.62
N ILE A 125 -8.74 -10.41 14.74
CA ILE A 125 -7.73 -11.45 14.88
C ILE A 125 -8.25 -12.44 15.92
N ALA A 126 -8.58 -13.64 15.47
CA ALA A 126 -9.08 -14.71 16.33
C ALA A 126 -7.90 -15.45 16.97
N VAL A 127 -8.02 -15.75 18.26
CA VAL A 127 -7.05 -16.54 19.04
C VAL A 127 -7.81 -17.51 19.96
N ASN A 128 -7.13 -18.53 20.48
CA ASN A 128 -7.81 -19.53 21.30
C ASN A 128 -8.28 -19.00 22.66
N ASP A 129 -7.44 -18.22 23.35
CA ASP A 129 -7.72 -17.77 24.71
C ASP A 129 -6.99 -16.46 25.09
N ARG A 130 -7.24 -15.99 26.31
CA ARG A 130 -6.68 -14.74 26.85
C ARG A 130 -5.15 -14.77 26.98
N LYS A 131 -4.53 -15.94 27.17
CA LYS A 131 -3.06 -16.08 27.22
C LYS A 131 -2.49 -15.92 25.81
N ALA A 132 -3.10 -16.57 24.83
CA ALA A 132 -2.78 -16.43 23.41
C ALA A 132 -2.94 -14.97 22.95
N GLN A 133 -4.00 -14.27 23.38
CA GLN A 133 -4.20 -12.84 23.06
C GLN A 133 -2.98 -11.98 23.44
N ARG A 134 -2.48 -12.13 24.67
CA ARG A 134 -1.36 -11.31 25.18
C ARG A 134 -0.06 -11.59 24.40
N ALA A 135 0.21 -12.86 24.13
CA ALA A 135 1.39 -13.27 23.36
C ALA A 135 1.28 -12.79 21.91
N ALA A 136 0.13 -12.98 21.27
CA ALA A 136 -0.14 -12.52 19.91
C ALA A 136 0.02 -11.00 19.79
N ILE A 137 -0.53 -10.21 20.72
CA ILE A 137 -0.40 -8.74 20.69
C ILE A 137 1.08 -8.31 20.67
N LYS A 138 1.91 -8.90 21.54
CA LYS A 138 3.33 -8.57 21.61
C LYS A 138 4.02 -8.90 20.28
N LYS A 139 3.82 -10.11 19.76
CA LYS A 139 4.43 -10.58 18.50
C LYS A 139 3.94 -9.75 17.30
N VAL A 140 2.65 -9.46 17.22
CA VAL A 140 2.09 -8.61 16.16
C VAL A 140 2.69 -7.22 16.24
N TRP A 141 2.80 -6.61 17.43
CA TRP A 141 3.40 -5.28 17.56
C TRP A 141 4.87 -5.27 17.09
N GLU A 142 5.65 -6.30 17.43
CA GLU A 142 7.04 -6.47 16.98
C GLU A 142 7.17 -6.53 15.43
N LEU A 143 6.15 -6.99 14.71
CA LEU A 143 6.16 -6.98 13.23
C LEU A 143 6.07 -5.56 12.64
N PHE A 144 5.47 -4.62 13.37
CA PHE A 144 5.18 -3.27 12.87
C PHE A 144 5.98 -2.16 13.57
N GLY A 145 6.76 -2.49 14.61
CA GLY A 145 7.71 -1.60 15.28
C GLY A 145 7.07 -0.65 16.28
#